data_AF-A0A843DUZ7-F1
#
_entry.id   AF-A0A843DUZ7-F1
#
_cell.length_a   1.000
_cell.length_b   1.000
_cell.length_c   1.000
_cell.angle_alpha   90.00
_cell.angle_beta   90.00
_cell.angle_gamma   90.00
#
_symmetry.space_group_name_H-M   'P 1'
#
loop_
_entity.id
_entity.type
_entity.pdbx_description
1 polymer ?
#
loop_
_entity_poly.entity_id
_entity_poly.type
_entity_poly.pdbx_seq_one_letter_code
_entity_poly.pdbx_strand_id
1 'polypeptide(L)'
;PICPHITDRVYSAMGGSKLTVHMEDWQKGDASLIDEDIEHSMALVQKINAVVASEREKMGSKKRWPLNAVYIHGTDASVNDAVKVFNDILAQQVNIKKIGYLGAGEKAPIDVEPVDFGEGELFVDPTVTPEIEAEGWGRDLIRAIQQMRKNMKLNVEEFIFCDVKAEDHLVELFKIWQEHICGEVRAKQITYTDAPAGERVEDLEINGKVITVGVSSSKI
;
A
#
# COMPACT_ATOMS: atom_id res chain seq x y z
N PRO A 1 -9.59 -30.72 -13.69
CA PRO A 1 -9.08 -30.93 -12.30
C PRO A 1 -7.54 -30.91 -12.28
N ILE A 2 -6.93 -29.95 -11.56
CA ILE A 2 -5.48 -29.68 -11.63
C ILE A 2 -4.75 -30.06 -10.34
N CYS A 3 -5.30 -29.70 -9.15
CA CYS A 3 -4.62 -29.91 -7.87
C CYS A 3 -5.53 -30.56 -6.82
N PRO A 4 -5.84 -31.87 -6.94
CA PRO A 4 -6.94 -32.52 -6.23
C PRO A 4 -6.81 -32.51 -4.71
N HIS A 5 -5.58 -32.66 -4.18
CA HIS A 5 -5.36 -32.69 -2.73
C HIS A 5 -5.47 -31.30 -2.09
N ILE A 6 -5.02 -30.24 -2.77
CA ILE A 6 -5.13 -28.87 -2.24
C ILE A 6 -6.59 -28.42 -2.28
N THR A 7 -7.29 -28.65 -3.39
CA THR A 7 -8.70 -28.27 -3.52
C THR A 7 -9.57 -28.98 -2.49
N ASP A 8 -9.30 -30.25 -2.18
CA ASP A 8 -10.06 -31.01 -1.20
C ASP A 8 -9.87 -30.50 0.24
N ARG A 9 -8.63 -30.13 0.59
CA ARG A 9 -8.33 -29.51 1.87
C ARG A 9 -9.00 -28.14 2.03
N VAL A 10 -8.98 -27.30 1.00
CA VAL A 10 -9.63 -25.98 1.02
C VAL A 10 -11.14 -26.13 1.14
N TYR A 11 -11.75 -27.02 0.35
CA TYR A 11 -13.19 -27.29 0.40
C TYR A 11 -13.64 -27.75 1.79
N SER A 12 -12.90 -28.67 2.40
CA SER A 12 -13.18 -29.14 3.77
C SER A 12 -13.05 -28.01 4.80
N ALA A 13 -12.02 -27.17 4.69
CA ALA A 13 -11.81 -26.04 5.60
C ALA A 13 -12.88 -24.94 5.47
N MET A 14 -13.45 -24.77 4.28
CA MET A 14 -14.51 -23.79 4.00
C MET A 14 -15.93 -24.29 4.35
N GLY A 15 -16.06 -25.48 4.96
CA GLY A 15 -17.36 -26.02 5.37
C GLY A 15 -18.13 -26.70 4.24
N GLY A 16 -17.43 -27.35 3.31
CA GLY A 16 -18.03 -28.13 2.23
C GLY A 16 -19.10 -29.14 2.72
N SER A 17 -20.15 -29.30 1.91
CA SER A 17 -21.33 -30.09 2.27
C SER A 17 -21.16 -31.61 2.11
N LYS A 18 -20.34 -32.03 1.14
CA LYS A 18 -20.03 -33.43 0.82
C LYS A 18 -18.68 -33.83 1.41
N LEU A 19 -18.37 -35.13 1.34
CA LEU A 19 -17.10 -35.68 1.85
C LEU A 19 -15.87 -35.10 1.16
N THR A 20 -15.99 -34.79 -0.13
CA THR A 20 -14.89 -34.28 -0.95
C THR A 20 -15.44 -33.40 -2.07
N VAL A 21 -14.66 -32.41 -2.49
CA VAL A 21 -14.99 -31.54 -3.62
C VAL A 21 -15.21 -32.32 -4.92
N HIS A 22 -14.57 -33.49 -5.06
CA HIS A 22 -14.70 -34.34 -6.24
C HIS A 22 -16.08 -35.01 -6.36
N MET A 23 -16.88 -34.98 -5.30
CA MET A 23 -18.27 -35.43 -5.30
C MET A 23 -19.25 -34.30 -5.57
N GLU A 24 -18.78 -33.05 -5.70
CA GLU A 24 -19.64 -31.93 -6.09
C GLU A 24 -19.92 -31.92 -7.59
N ASP A 25 -21.12 -31.48 -7.92
CA ASP A 25 -21.49 -31.24 -9.31
C ASP A 25 -20.81 -29.97 -9.82
N TRP A 26 -20.47 -30.00 -11.11
CA TRP A 26 -19.92 -28.81 -11.76
C TRP A 26 -20.96 -27.69 -11.79
N GLN A 27 -20.62 -26.55 -11.20
CA GLN A 27 -21.50 -25.38 -11.17
C GLN A 27 -21.59 -24.78 -12.59
N LYS A 28 -22.82 -24.56 -13.09
CA LYS A 28 -23.05 -24.12 -14.47
C LYS A 28 -22.86 -22.63 -14.71
N GLY A 29 -22.50 -21.86 -13.69
CA GLY A 29 -22.47 -20.40 -13.74
C GLY A 29 -23.89 -19.82 -13.82
N ASP A 30 -24.10 -18.66 -13.23
CA ASP A 30 -25.35 -17.92 -13.40
C ASP A 30 -25.12 -16.79 -14.40
N ALA A 31 -25.71 -16.91 -15.59
CA ALA A 31 -25.55 -15.93 -16.66
C ALA A 31 -26.16 -14.56 -16.29
N SER A 32 -27.07 -14.49 -15.31
CA SER A 32 -27.65 -13.22 -14.85
C SER A 32 -26.69 -12.38 -14.01
N LEU A 33 -25.59 -12.98 -13.52
CA LEU A 33 -24.53 -12.29 -12.78
C LEU A 33 -23.41 -11.77 -13.68
N ILE A 34 -23.47 -12.02 -14.99
CA ILE A 34 -22.48 -11.52 -15.95
C ILE A 34 -22.86 -10.08 -16.31
N ASP A 35 -21.93 -9.17 -16.03
CA ASP A 35 -22.10 -7.73 -16.26
C ASP A 35 -20.88 -7.21 -17.03
N GLU A 36 -21.05 -7.03 -18.34
CA GLU A 36 -19.99 -6.58 -19.24
C GLU A 36 -19.51 -5.15 -18.93
N ASP A 37 -20.39 -4.29 -18.39
CA ASP A 37 -20.05 -2.92 -18.05
C ASP A 37 -19.11 -2.86 -16.83
N ILE A 38 -19.36 -3.71 -15.83
CA ILE A 38 -18.47 -3.89 -14.67
C ILE A 38 -17.14 -4.50 -15.10
N GLU A 39 -17.16 -5.53 -15.95
CA GLU A 39 -15.95 -6.15 -16.47
C GLU A 39 -15.07 -5.14 -17.23
N HIS A 40 -15.70 -4.33 -18.08
CA HIS A 40 -15.02 -3.25 -18.80
C HIS A 40 -14.44 -2.20 -17.84
N SER A 41 -15.24 -1.76 -16.86
CA SER A 41 -14.80 -0.81 -15.83
C SER A 41 -13.59 -1.34 -15.02
N MET A 42 -13.59 -2.63 -14.67
CA MET A 42 -12.47 -3.26 -13.98
C MET A 42 -11.24 -3.41 -14.88
N ALA A 43 -11.44 -3.70 -16.16
CA ALA A 43 -10.34 -3.75 -17.14
C ALA A 43 -9.66 -2.37 -17.27
N LEU A 44 -10.42 -1.28 -17.28
CA LEU A 44 -9.90 0.08 -17.26
C LEU A 44 -9.05 0.36 -16.01
N VAL A 45 -9.55 0.01 -14.83
CA VAL A 45 -8.81 0.16 -13.56
C VAL A 45 -7.50 -0.63 -13.60
N GLN A 46 -7.51 -1.86 -14.12
CA GLN A 46 -6.29 -2.66 -14.28
C GLN A 46 -5.28 -2.04 -15.25
N LYS A 47 -5.73 -1.45 -16.37
CA LYS A 47 -4.87 -0.71 -17.30
C LYS A 47 -4.23 0.50 -16.61
N ILE A 48 -5.03 1.30 -15.91
CA ILE A 48 -4.56 2.48 -15.18
C ILE A 48 -3.53 2.06 -14.12
N ASN A 49 -3.80 1.01 -13.34
CA ASN A 49 -2.86 0.48 -12.36
C ASN A 49 -1.50 0.12 -12.98
N ALA A 50 -1.52 -0.54 -14.15
CA ALA A 50 -0.29 -0.93 -14.83
C ALA A 50 0.51 0.30 -15.29
N VAL A 51 -0.16 1.31 -15.85
CA VAL A 51 0.48 2.56 -16.27
C VAL A 51 1.07 3.30 -15.07
N VAL A 52 0.30 3.53 -14.00
CA VAL A 52 0.81 4.23 -12.82
C VAL A 52 1.94 3.44 -12.14
N ALA A 53 1.88 2.09 -12.14
CA ALA A 53 2.98 1.28 -11.63
C ALA A 53 4.28 1.47 -12.45
N SER A 54 4.16 1.58 -13.78
CA SER A 54 5.30 1.87 -14.66
C SER A 54 5.86 3.26 -14.42
N GLU A 55 4.99 4.28 -14.31
CA GLU A 55 5.41 5.65 -14.02
C GLU A 55 6.08 5.74 -12.64
N ARG A 56 5.55 5.06 -11.62
CA ARG A 56 6.20 4.96 -10.29
C ARG A 56 7.61 4.42 -10.36
N GLU A 57 7.85 3.41 -11.18
CA GLU A 57 9.18 2.81 -11.35
C GLU A 57 10.15 3.77 -12.03
N LYS A 58 9.72 4.47 -13.09
CA LYS A 58 10.52 5.50 -13.77
C LYS A 58 10.93 6.63 -12.83
N MET A 59 10.01 7.05 -11.96
CA MET A 59 10.25 8.09 -10.96
C MET A 59 11.05 7.61 -9.74
N GLY A 60 11.41 6.32 -9.67
CA GLY A 60 12.13 5.73 -8.53
C GLY A 60 11.32 5.69 -7.23
N SER A 61 10.01 5.89 -7.31
CA SER A 61 9.12 5.96 -6.14
C SER A 61 8.77 4.57 -5.63
N LYS A 62 9.04 4.31 -4.34
CA LYS A 62 8.73 3.02 -3.72
C LYS A 62 7.21 2.83 -3.64
N LYS A 63 6.72 1.61 -3.89
CA LYS A 63 5.28 1.28 -3.78
C LYS A 63 4.65 1.61 -2.42
N ARG A 64 5.46 1.57 -1.35
CA ARG A 64 5.01 1.90 0.02
C ARG A 64 4.82 3.40 0.25
N TRP A 65 5.43 4.23 -0.59
CA TRP A 65 5.31 5.67 -0.50
C TRP A 65 4.09 6.11 -1.33
N PRO A 66 3.15 6.83 -0.72
CA PRO A 66 1.96 7.27 -1.44
C PRO A 66 2.32 8.29 -2.50
N LEU A 67 1.59 8.30 -3.61
CA LEU A 67 1.64 9.39 -4.60
C LEU A 67 0.67 10.48 -4.19
N ASN A 68 0.99 11.73 -4.55
CA ASN A 68 0.14 12.86 -4.21
C ASN A 68 -1.20 12.81 -4.95
N ALA A 69 -1.14 12.78 -6.27
CA ALA A 69 -2.34 12.80 -7.08
C ALA A 69 -2.18 12.04 -8.39
N VAL A 70 -3.29 11.55 -8.92
CA VAL A 70 -3.42 11.14 -10.31
C VAL A 70 -4.64 11.84 -10.89
N TYR A 71 -4.48 12.45 -12.06
CA TYR A 71 -5.58 13.02 -12.82
C TYR A 71 -5.84 12.15 -14.04
N ILE A 72 -7.10 11.80 -14.23
CA ILE A 72 -7.58 10.90 -15.28
C ILE A 72 -8.36 11.71 -16.29
N HIS A 73 -7.99 11.61 -17.55
CA HIS A 73 -8.70 12.22 -18.66
C HIS A 73 -9.12 11.13 -19.65
N GLY A 74 -10.32 10.57 -19.46
CA GLY A 74 -10.90 9.63 -20.42
C GLY A 74 -11.20 10.31 -21.76
N THR A 75 -11.17 9.54 -22.85
CA THR A 75 -11.57 10.03 -24.19
C THR A 75 -13.00 10.56 -24.20
N ASP A 76 -13.87 9.95 -23.39
CA ASP A 76 -15.28 10.30 -23.24
C ASP A 76 -15.69 10.31 -21.76
N ALA A 77 -16.81 10.97 -21.47
CA ALA A 77 -17.35 11.06 -20.10
C ALA A 77 -17.67 9.69 -19.49
N SER A 78 -18.05 8.70 -20.32
CA SER A 78 -18.32 7.32 -19.90
C SER A 78 -17.11 6.64 -19.28
N VAL A 79 -15.90 6.88 -19.82
CA VAL A 79 -14.65 6.30 -19.28
C VAL A 79 -14.37 6.84 -17.89
N ASN A 80 -14.54 8.15 -17.70
CA ASN A 80 -14.38 8.77 -16.39
C ASN A 80 -15.39 8.20 -15.38
N ASP A 81 -16.65 8.02 -15.80
CA ASP A 81 -17.69 7.49 -14.93
C ASP A 81 -17.48 6.00 -14.58
N ALA A 82 -17.01 5.19 -15.53
CA ALA A 82 -16.63 3.79 -15.31
C ALA A 82 -15.52 3.66 -14.25
N VAL A 83 -14.49 4.51 -14.33
CA VAL A 83 -13.39 4.49 -13.36
C VAL A 83 -13.82 5.04 -11.99
N LYS A 84 -14.75 6.00 -11.94
CA LYS A 84 -15.29 6.53 -10.68
C LYS A 84 -15.98 5.47 -9.82
N VAL A 85 -16.61 4.47 -10.44
CA VAL A 85 -17.24 3.34 -9.71
C VAL A 85 -16.23 2.62 -8.82
N PHE A 86 -14.97 2.55 -9.25
CA PHE A 86 -13.90 1.83 -8.55
C PHE A 86 -12.83 2.76 -7.97
N ASN A 87 -13.17 4.02 -7.70
CA ASN A 87 -12.23 5.03 -7.22
C ASN A 87 -11.47 4.56 -5.96
N ASP A 88 -12.19 3.98 -4.98
CA ASP A 88 -11.57 3.49 -3.75
C ASP A 88 -10.61 2.32 -3.98
N ILE A 89 -10.97 1.41 -4.89
CA ILE A 89 -10.13 0.26 -5.25
C ILE A 89 -8.86 0.76 -5.94
N LEU A 90 -9.00 1.70 -6.87
CA LEU A 90 -7.89 2.31 -7.58
C LEU A 90 -6.95 3.05 -6.60
N ALA A 91 -7.50 3.88 -5.70
CA ALA A 91 -6.74 4.60 -4.69
C ALA A 91 -5.92 3.65 -3.79
N GLN A 92 -6.53 2.53 -3.36
CA GLN A 92 -5.87 1.53 -2.52
C GLN A 92 -4.79 0.75 -3.26
N GLN A 93 -5.06 0.29 -4.48
CA GLN A 93 -4.12 -0.53 -5.25
C GLN A 93 -2.89 0.26 -5.67
N VAL A 94 -3.07 1.52 -6.03
CA VAL A 94 -1.97 2.39 -6.46
C VAL A 94 -1.37 3.19 -5.32
N ASN A 95 -1.97 3.20 -4.13
CA ASN A 95 -1.53 3.98 -2.97
C ASN A 95 -1.41 5.48 -3.31
N ILE A 96 -2.53 6.11 -3.69
CA ILE A 96 -2.59 7.54 -4.08
C ILE A 96 -3.45 8.31 -3.07
N LYS A 97 -3.09 9.56 -2.77
CA LYS A 97 -3.86 10.43 -1.87
C LYS A 97 -5.07 11.07 -2.52
N LYS A 98 -4.96 11.46 -3.79
CA LYS A 98 -6.02 12.15 -4.52
C LYS A 98 -6.18 11.61 -5.94
N ILE A 99 -7.41 11.34 -6.34
CA ILE A 99 -7.75 11.04 -7.73
C ILE A 99 -8.64 12.17 -8.25
N GLY A 100 -8.22 12.77 -9.37
CA GLY A 100 -8.97 13.82 -10.07
C GLY A 100 -9.43 13.32 -11.44
N TYR A 101 -10.54 13.88 -11.92
CA TYR A 101 -11.08 13.56 -13.25
C TYR A 101 -11.20 14.87 -14.03
N LEU A 102 -10.69 14.87 -15.27
CA LEU A 102 -10.65 16.04 -16.13
C LEU A 102 -11.75 15.94 -17.20
N GLY A 103 -12.52 17.01 -17.38
CA GLY A 103 -13.51 17.13 -18.44
C GLY A 103 -12.91 17.46 -19.81
N ALA A 104 -13.75 17.43 -20.86
CA ALA A 104 -13.31 17.75 -22.21
C ALA A 104 -12.73 19.17 -22.30
N GLY A 105 -11.47 19.29 -22.75
CA GLY A 105 -10.76 20.56 -22.89
C GLY A 105 -10.24 21.15 -21.58
N GLU A 106 -10.41 20.46 -20.45
CA GLU A 106 -9.83 20.84 -19.17
C GLU A 106 -8.35 20.44 -19.12
N LYS A 107 -7.49 21.34 -18.63
CA LYS A 107 -6.07 21.05 -18.46
C LYS A 107 -5.81 20.46 -17.08
N ALA A 108 -4.87 19.53 -17.00
CA ALA A 108 -4.38 19.06 -15.72
C ALA A 108 -3.84 20.24 -14.90
N PRO A 109 -4.10 20.28 -13.57
CA PRO A 109 -3.58 21.33 -12.70
C PRO A 109 -2.08 21.19 -12.40
N ILE A 110 -1.42 20.24 -13.04
CA ILE A 110 -0.01 19.88 -12.87
C ILE A 110 0.67 19.89 -14.24
N ASP A 111 1.93 20.32 -14.27
CA ASP A 111 2.76 20.36 -15.48
C ASP A 111 3.58 19.07 -15.58
N VAL A 112 2.94 18.00 -16.02
CA VAL A 112 3.56 16.68 -16.26
C VAL A 112 3.14 16.14 -17.62
N GLU A 113 3.99 15.30 -18.22
CA GLU A 113 3.65 14.66 -19.49
C GLU A 113 2.48 13.69 -19.32
N PRO A 114 1.44 13.76 -20.17
CA PRO A 114 0.36 12.78 -20.16
C PRO A 114 0.88 11.41 -20.57
N VAL A 115 0.34 10.38 -19.94
CA VAL A 115 0.64 8.98 -20.27
C VAL A 115 -0.63 8.31 -20.76
N ASP A 116 -0.59 7.82 -21.99
CA ASP A 116 -1.71 7.10 -22.60
C ASP A 116 -1.94 5.76 -21.90
N PHE A 117 -3.20 5.47 -21.56
CA PHE A 117 -3.64 4.15 -21.11
C PHE A 117 -4.58 3.45 -22.11
N GLY A 118 -4.70 4.00 -23.32
CA GLY A 118 -5.42 3.47 -24.47
C GLY A 118 -6.86 3.99 -24.60
N GLU A 119 -7.50 4.36 -23.50
CA GLU A 119 -8.87 4.93 -23.47
C GLU A 119 -8.89 6.33 -22.84
N GLY A 120 -7.72 6.98 -22.84
CA GLY A 120 -7.51 8.30 -22.29
C GLY A 120 -6.07 8.51 -21.84
N GLU A 121 -5.86 9.62 -21.14
CA GLU A 121 -4.57 10.05 -20.63
C GLU A 121 -4.56 10.10 -19.09
N LEU A 122 -3.40 9.80 -18.50
CA LEU A 122 -3.12 9.91 -17.08
C LEU A 122 -2.04 10.95 -16.84
N PHE A 123 -2.25 11.78 -15.82
CA PHE A 123 -1.26 12.71 -15.31
C PHE A 123 -0.94 12.30 -13.88
N VAL A 124 0.29 11.82 -13.66
CA VAL A 124 0.75 11.36 -12.36
C VAL A 124 1.54 12.47 -11.68
N ASP A 125 1.11 12.89 -10.50
CA ASP A 125 1.79 13.92 -9.72
C ASP A 125 2.90 13.29 -8.85
N PRO A 126 4.19 13.52 -9.17
CA PRO A 126 5.31 13.01 -8.39
C PRO A 126 5.58 13.80 -7.11
N THR A 127 4.86 14.89 -6.87
CA THR A 127 5.19 15.82 -5.78
C THR A 127 5.18 15.11 -4.43
N VAL A 128 6.28 15.20 -3.70
CA VAL A 128 6.40 14.67 -2.33
C VAL A 128 6.17 15.82 -1.36
N THR A 129 4.98 15.88 -0.77
CA THR A 129 4.68 16.83 0.31
C THR A 129 5.31 16.35 1.63
N PRO A 130 5.50 17.23 2.64
CA PRO A 130 6.00 16.84 3.96
C PRO A 130 5.19 15.70 4.60
N GLU A 131 3.87 15.69 4.41
CA GLU A 131 2.99 14.63 4.93
C GLU A 131 3.22 13.29 4.22
N ILE A 132 3.40 13.32 2.90
CA ILE A 132 3.73 12.12 2.09
C ILE A 132 5.11 11.59 2.47
N GLU A 133 6.08 12.49 2.65
CA GLU A 133 7.43 12.14 3.09
C GLU A 133 7.39 11.50 4.49
N ALA A 134 6.65 12.10 5.43
CA ALA A 134 6.48 11.60 6.79
C ALA A 134 5.84 10.20 6.81
N GLU A 135 4.78 9.99 6.04
CA GLU A 135 4.17 8.67 5.90
C GLU A 135 5.14 7.66 5.27
N GLY A 136 5.85 8.04 4.20
CA GLY A 136 6.80 7.17 3.52
C GLY A 136 7.90 6.68 4.45
N TRP A 137 8.57 7.61 5.12
CA TRP A 137 9.61 7.30 6.12
C TRP A 137 9.04 6.53 7.31
N GLY A 138 7.88 6.93 7.81
CA GLY A 138 7.22 6.25 8.92
C GLY A 138 6.89 4.79 8.59
N ARG A 139 6.40 4.48 7.39
CA ARG A 139 6.15 3.10 6.93
C ARG A 139 7.43 2.29 6.85
N ASP A 140 8.52 2.89 6.36
CA ASP A 140 9.80 2.21 6.30
C ASP A 140 10.39 1.95 7.71
N LEU A 141 10.24 2.90 8.64
CA LEU A 141 10.63 2.72 10.05
C LEU A 141 9.79 1.63 10.75
N ILE A 142 8.46 1.64 10.58
CA ILE A 142 7.56 0.60 11.09
C ILE A 142 8.03 -0.78 10.64
N ARG A 143 8.30 -0.94 9.34
CA ARG A 143 8.79 -2.21 8.79
C ARG A 143 10.09 -2.64 9.46
N ALA A 144 11.02 -1.70 9.65
CA ALA A 144 12.32 -1.99 10.23
C ALA A 144 12.18 -2.46 11.69
N ILE A 145 11.38 -1.75 12.50
CA ILE A 145 11.07 -2.15 13.88
C ILE A 145 10.33 -3.50 13.93
N GLN A 146 9.36 -3.74 13.05
CA GLN A 146 8.64 -5.02 12.99
C GLN A 146 9.57 -6.18 12.65
N GLN A 147 10.55 -5.96 11.77
CA GLN A 147 11.57 -6.95 11.48
C GLN A 147 12.46 -7.21 12.70
N MET A 148 12.85 -6.18 13.46
CA MET A 148 13.58 -6.34 14.72
C MET A 148 12.77 -7.16 15.74
N ARG A 149 11.46 -6.86 15.92
CA ARG A 149 10.57 -7.63 16.80
C ARG A 149 10.54 -9.11 16.44
N LYS A 150 10.45 -9.41 15.14
CA LYS A 150 10.47 -10.78 14.62
C LYS A 150 11.82 -11.47 14.89
N ASN A 151 12.94 -10.77 14.69
CA ASN A 151 14.27 -11.29 14.95
C ASN A 151 14.50 -11.59 16.44
N MET A 152 13.94 -10.75 17.32
CA MET A 152 13.92 -10.93 18.77
C MET A 152 12.96 -12.02 19.24
N LYS A 153 12.11 -12.56 18.35
CA LYS A 153 11.06 -13.54 18.67
C LYS A 153 10.10 -13.06 19.77
N LEU A 154 9.82 -11.75 19.80
CA LEU A 154 8.84 -11.18 20.73
C LEU A 154 7.44 -11.71 20.43
N ASN A 155 6.59 -11.77 21.46
CA ASN A 155 5.19 -12.12 21.25
C ASN A 155 4.50 -11.01 20.42
N VAL A 156 3.61 -11.41 19.50
CA VAL A 156 2.84 -10.50 18.63
C VAL A 156 2.05 -9.47 19.46
N GLU A 157 1.56 -9.87 20.63
CA GLU A 157 0.76 -9.00 21.51
C GLU A 157 1.59 -8.09 22.42
N GLU A 158 2.91 -8.28 22.45
CA GLU A 158 3.81 -7.63 23.40
C GLU A 158 4.03 -6.16 23.06
N PHE A 159 4.03 -5.31 24.07
CA PHE A 159 4.39 -3.90 23.92
C PHE A 159 5.90 -3.71 24.07
N ILE A 160 6.46 -2.74 23.33
CA ILE A 160 7.88 -2.40 23.35
C ILE A 160 8.13 -0.93 23.73
N PHE A 161 9.36 -0.63 24.11
CA PHE A 161 9.92 0.72 24.13
C PHE A 161 10.94 0.83 22.99
N CYS A 162 10.93 1.96 22.29
CA CYS A 162 11.82 2.21 21.16
C CYS A 162 12.62 3.49 21.36
N ASP A 163 13.93 3.39 21.20
CA ASP A 163 14.81 4.55 21.05
C ASP A 163 15.23 4.66 19.59
N VAL A 164 15.18 5.85 19.02
CA VAL A 164 15.50 6.09 17.60
C VAL A 164 16.49 7.23 17.48
N LYS A 165 17.59 6.99 16.76
CA LYS A 165 18.52 8.02 16.30
C LYS A 165 18.41 8.17 14.80
N ALA A 166 18.14 9.38 14.36
CA ALA A 166 18.11 9.75 12.96
C ALA A 166 18.53 11.22 12.81
N GLU A 167 18.76 11.66 11.57
CA GLU A 167 18.96 13.09 11.26
C GLU A 167 17.74 13.92 11.69
N ASP A 168 17.96 15.20 12.05
CA ASP A 168 16.92 16.09 12.58
C ASP A 168 15.67 16.15 11.69
N HIS A 169 15.86 16.28 10.37
CA HIS A 169 14.76 16.27 9.40
C HIS A 169 13.90 15.00 9.51
N LEU A 170 14.52 13.82 9.63
CA LEU A 170 13.78 12.56 9.78
C LEU A 170 13.06 12.48 11.12
N VAL A 171 13.67 13.00 12.20
CA VAL A 171 13.03 13.06 13.52
C VAL A 171 11.77 13.93 13.47
N GLU A 172 11.79 15.05 12.74
CA GLU A 172 10.61 15.89 12.51
C GLU A 172 9.50 15.13 11.77
N LEU A 173 9.87 14.42 10.69
CA LEU A 173 8.92 13.58 9.94
C LEU A 173 8.33 12.46 10.80
N PHE A 174 9.14 11.76 11.59
CA PHE A 174 8.65 10.71 12.48
C PHE A 174 7.74 11.24 13.58
N LYS A 175 7.96 12.46 14.07
CA LYS A 175 7.06 13.12 15.02
C LYS A 175 5.68 13.39 14.42
N ILE A 176 5.60 13.80 13.15
CA ILE A 176 4.32 14.00 12.45
C ILE A 176 3.50 12.70 12.42
N TRP A 177 4.15 11.56 12.24
CA TRP A 177 3.49 10.25 12.08
C TRP A 177 3.58 9.34 13.32
N GLN A 178 4.00 9.89 14.45
CA GLN A 178 4.40 9.12 15.64
C GLN A 178 3.28 8.23 16.18
N GLU A 179 2.05 8.73 16.22
CA GLU A 179 0.89 7.98 16.73
C GLU A 179 0.65 6.71 15.90
N HIS A 180 0.70 6.83 14.56
CA HIS A 180 0.55 5.69 13.66
C HIS A 180 1.72 4.70 13.79
N ILE A 181 2.96 5.20 13.92
CA ILE A 181 4.13 4.34 14.12
C ILE A 181 3.98 3.54 15.41
N CYS A 182 3.67 4.20 16.53
CA CYS A 182 3.46 3.55 17.82
C CYS A 182 2.36 2.49 17.78
N GLY A 183 1.23 2.80 17.13
CA GLY A 183 0.11 1.86 16.99
C GLY A 183 0.49 0.60 16.24
N GLU A 184 1.14 0.73 15.08
CA GLU A 184 1.56 -0.40 14.25
C GLU A 184 2.61 -1.27 14.93
N VAL A 185 3.63 -0.66 15.56
CA VAL A 185 4.72 -1.41 16.20
C VAL A 185 4.41 -1.82 17.64
N ARG A 186 3.23 -1.48 18.16
CA ARG A 186 2.83 -1.64 19.57
C ARG A 186 3.89 -1.07 20.52
N ALA A 187 4.41 0.12 20.22
CA ALA A 187 5.33 0.82 21.09
C ALA A 187 4.54 1.64 22.12
N LYS A 188 4.89 1.51 23.40
CA LYS A 188 4.37 2.40 24.46
C LYS A 188 4.91 3.81 24.30
N GLN A 189 6.16 3.92 23.83
CA GLN A 189 6.85 5.18 23.65
C GLN A 189 7.96 5.00 22.59
N ILE A 190 8.13 6.05 21.80
CA ILE A 190 9.30 6.24 20.92
C ILE A 190 10.05 7.47 21.45
N THR A 191 11.33 7.30 21.73
CA THR A 191 12.22 8.37 22.19
C THR A 191 13.26 8.66 21.13
N TYR A 192 13.38 9.91 20.71
CA TYR A 192 14.43 10.32 19.77
C TYR A 192 15.67 10.75 20.57
N THR A 193 16.81 10.08 20.36
CA THR A 193 18.03 10.23 21.17
C THR A 193 19.30 9.95 20.37
N ASP A 194 20.42 10.58 20.73
CA ASP A 194 21.73 10.37 20.10
C ASP A 194 22.41 9.06 20.49
N ALA A 195 21.94 8.42 21.56
CA ALA A 195 22.46 7.16 22.05
C ALA A 195 21.32 6.17 22.33
N PRO A 196 20.74 5.54 21.29
CA PRO A 196 19.68 4.55 21.46
C PRO A 196 20.15 3.38 22.32
N ALA A 197 19.31 2.98 23.27
CA ALA A 197 19.56 1.86 24.15
C ALA A 197 18.45 0.81 24.06
N GLY A 198 18.74 -0.38 24.58
CA GLY A 198 17.74 -1.43 24.75
C GLY A 198 18.32 -2.83 24.73
N GLU A 199 17.43 -3.82 24.74
CA GLU A 199 17.81 -5.24 24.62
C GLU A 199 18.49 -5.53 23.29
N ARG A 200 18.10 -4.81 22.23
CA ARG A 200 18.71 -4.90 20.92
C ARG A 200 18.80 -3.53 20.28
N VAL A 201 20.00 -3.19 19.85
CA VAL A 201 20.28 -1.97 19.10
C VAL A 201 20.86 -2.37 17.76
N GLU A 202 20.26 -1.90 16.67
CA GLU A 202 20.70 -2.19 15.31
C GLU A 202 20.78 -0.90 14.49
N ASP A 203 21.83 -0.78 13.68
CA ASP A 203 21.94 0.24 12.64
C ASP A 203 21.20 -0.24 11.39
N LEU A 204 20.16 0.50 11.02
CA LEU A 204 19.26 0.13 9.93
C LEU A 204 19.50 1.09 8.76
N GLU A 205 19.91 0.54 7.62
CA GLU A 205 20.01 1.32 6.38
C GLU A 205 18.63 1.42 5.72
N ILE A 206 18.04 2.61 5.78
CA ILE A 206 16.73 2.92 5.22
C ILE A 206 16.90 4.03 4.19
N ASN A 207 16.64 3.71 2.92
CA ASN A 207 16.70 4.65 1.80
C ASN A 207 18.06 5.39 1.69
N GLY A 208 19.16 4.69 1.99
CA GLY A 208 20.52 5.26 1.95
C GLY A 208 20.89 6.11 3.17
N LYS A 209 20.00 6.23 4.17
CA LYS A 209 20.28 6.85 5.47
C LYS A 209 20.40 5.78 6.54
N VAL A 210 21.30 6.00 7.49
CA VAL A 210 21.48 5.10 8.64
C VAL A 210 20.62 5.61 9.79
N ILE A 211 19.75 4.75 10.28
CA ILE A 211 18.88 5.00 11.43
C ILE A 211 19.19 3.94 12.48
N THR A 212 19.69 4.36 13.64
CA THR A 212 19.95 3.44 14.75
C THR A 212 18.69 3.30 15.58
N VAL A 213 18.23 2.07 15.78
CA VAL A 213 17.02 1.79 16.56
C VAL A 213 17.36 0.85 17.72
N GLY A 214 17.00 1.26 18.93
CA GLY A 214 16.99 0.44 20.13
C GLY A 214 15.58 -0.07 20.40
N VAL A 215 15.43 -1.37 20.67
CA VAL A 215 14.15 -2.00 21.06
C VAL A 215 14.32 -2.71 22.39
N SER A 216 13.37 -2.48 23.30
CA SER A 216 13.26 -3.18 24.59
C SER A 216 11.85 -3.72 24.79
N SER A 217 11.73 -4.89 25.39
CA SER A 217 10.43 -5.37 25.84
C SER A 217 9.89 -4.49 26.97
N SER A 218 8.58 -4.32 27.02
CA SER A 218 7.91 -3.69 28.16
C SER A 218 7.53 -4.67 29.28
N LYS A 219 7.91 -5.95 29.17
CA LYS A 219 7.84 -6.92 30.26
C LYS A 219 8.98 -6.62 31.25
N ILE A 220 8.71 -5.71 32.18
CA ILE A 220 9.35 -5.71 33.49
C ILE A 220 8.45 -6.53 34.42
#